data_AF-A0A1G1C0X0-F1
#
_entry.id   AF-A0A1G1C0X0-F1
#
_cell.length_a   1.000
_cell.length_b   1.000
_cell.length_c   1.000
_cell.angle_alpha   90.00
_cell.angle_beta   90.00
_cell.angle_gamma   90.00
#
_symmetry.space_group_name_H-M   'P 1'
#
loop_
_entity.id
_entity.type
_entity.pdbx_description
1 polymer ?
#
loop_
_entity_poly.entity_id
_entity_poly.type
_entity_poly.pdbx_seq_one_letter_code
_entity_poly.pdbx_strand_id
1 'polypeptide(L)'
;MARPRNCTRETIAAGDWFGGDAMTQPGFHEIEQAAGEPLASLIAPRAFAVEAGLKDTSVNFERAEAEFARAHEHYEMLGIADRIEFIAHAEGHVPATRRAFEFLEQHLGVAR
;
A
#
# COMPACT_ATOMS: atom_id res chain seq x y z
N MET A 1 -44.49 -11.91 -34.76
CA MET A 1 -43.23 -11.51 -35.42
C MET A 1 -42.76 -10.20 -34.81
N ALA A 2 -41.85 -10.26 -33.83
CA ALA A 2 -41.29 -9.09 -33.17
C ALA A 2 -40.01 -8.65 -33.91
N ARG A 3 -39.94 -7.37 -34.27
CA ARG A 3 -38.77 -6.76 -34.93
C ARG A 3 -37.56 -6.75 -33.99
N PRO A 4 -36.33 -6.99 -34.49
CA PRO A 4 -35.13 -6.89 -33.66
C PRO A 4 -34.90 -5.42 -33.25
N ARG A 5 -34.60 -5.21 -31.96
CA ARG A 5 -34.17 -3.91 -31.43
C ARG A 5 -32.73 -3.66 -31.89
N ASN A 6 -32.54 -2.60 -32.68
CA ASN A 6 -31.22 -2.08 -33.01
C ASN A 6 -30.49 -1.71 -31.71
N CYS A 7 -29.38 -2.41 -31.43
CA CYS A 7 -28.43 -2.01 -30.41
C CYS A 7 -27.57 -0.90 -31.03
N THR A 8 -27.93 0.36 -30.78
CA THR A 8 -27.07 1.49 -31.11
C THR A 8 -25.84 1.41 -30.22
N ARG A 9 -24.68 1.21 -30.86
CA ARG A 9 -23.37 1.21 -30.22
C ARG A 9 -23.05 2.65 -29.84
N GLU A 10 -23.46 3.07 -28.64
CA GLU A 10 -22.97 4.31 -28.05
C GLU A 10 -21.51 4.09 -27.68
N THR A 11 -20.63 4.66 -28.50
CA THR A 11 -19.22 4.82 -28.15
C THR A 11 -19.19 5.83 -27.00
N ILE A 12 -19.04 5.36 -25.77
CA ILE A 12 -18.68 6.24 -24.66
C ILE A 12 -17.31 6.81 -25.01
N ALA A 13 -17.27 8.10 -25.36
CA ALA A 13 -16.01 8.81 -25.53
C ALA A 13 -15.31 8.84 -24.17
N ALA A 14 -13.99 8.63 -24.17
CA ALA A 14 -13.16 8.59 -22.96
C ALA A 14 -13.20 9.89 -22.11
N GLY A 15 -13.92 10.92 -22.54
CA GLY A 15 -14.07 12.21 -21.86
C GLY A 15 -15.19 12.28 -20.81
N ASP A 16 -16.15 11.35 -20.78
CA ASP A 16 -17.33 11.46 -19.90
C ASP A 16 -17.13 10.87 -18.49
N TRP A 17 -15.96 10.30 -18.19
CA TRP A 17 -15.65 9.76 -16.86
C TRP A 17 -15.22 10.83 -15.85
N PHE A 18 -14.81 12.01 -16.33
CA PHE A 18 -14.31 13.09 -15.49
C PHE A 18 -15.26 14.28 -15.59
N GLY A 19 -16.41 14.12 -14.91
CA GLY A 19 -17.26 15.25 -14.56
C GLY A 19 -16.42 16.33 -13.87
N GLY A 20 -16.52 17.55 -14.39
CA GLY A 20 -15.73 18.69 -13.96
C GLY A 20 -15.86 18.95 -12.46
N ASP A 21 -14.73 18.85 -11.77
CA ASP A 21 -14.09 19.96 -11.10
C ASP A 21 -12.60 19.68 -11.14
N ALA A 22 -11.79 20.72 -11.36
CA ALA A 22 -10.34 20.60 -11.46
C ALA A 22 -9.74 20.21 -10.09
N MET A 23 -9.85 18.94 -9.71
CA MET A 23 -8.91 18.32 -8.79
C MET A 23 -7.61 18.16 -9.57
N THR A 24 -6.64 19.00 -9.27
CA THR A 24 -5.23 18.79 -9.58
C THR A 24 -4.94 17.32 -9.32
N GLN A 25 -4.70 16.54 -10.39
CA GLN A 25 -4.26 15.17 -10.21
C GLN A 25 -2.96 15.26 -9.42
N PRO A 26 -2.87 14.66 -8.23
CA PRO A 26 -1.64 14.70 -7.48
C PRO A 26 -0.57 14.11 -8.40
N GLY A 27 0.55 14.82 -8.53
CA GLY A 27 1.69 14.28 -9.25
C GLY A 27 2.07 12.94 -8.64
N PHE A 28 2.73 12.06 -9.39
CA PHE A 28 3.22 10.77 -8.85
C PHE A 28 3.94 10.91 -7.49
N HIS A 29 4.59 12.06 -7.27
CA HIS A 29 5.28 12.41 -6.04
C HIS A 29 4.36 12.75 -4.84
N GLU A 30 3.14 13.22 -5.06
CA GLU A 30 2.16 13.53 -4.02
C GLU A 30 1.38 12.28 -3.58
N ILE A 31 1.15 11.32 -4.49
CA ILE A 31 0.62 10.00 -4.14
C ILE A 31 1.60 9.26 -3.22
N GLU A 32 2.90 9.39 -3.52
CA GLU A 32 3.97 8.85 -2.68
C GLU A 32 3.96 9.48 -1.26
N GLN A 33 3.46 10.71 -1.07
CA GLN A 33 3.50 11.46 0.22
C GLN A 33 2.38 11.05 1.17
N ALA A 34 1.27 10.54 0.64
CA ALA A 34 0.07 10.25 1.42
C ALA A 34 -0.17 8.75 1.66
N ALA A 35 0.70 7.86 1.17
CA ALA A 35 0.38 6.44 1.09
C ALA A 35 0.73 5.61 2.33
N GLY A 36 1.61 6.05 3.23
CA GLY A 36 2.11 5.17 4.30
C GLY A 36 1.10 4.90 5.42
N GLU A 37 0.84 5.90 6.25
CA GLU A 37 -0.07 5.78 7.40
C GLU A 37 -1.53 5.52 7.00
N PRO A 38 -2.12 6.25 6.01
CA PRO A 38 -3.52 6.04 5.65
C PRO A 38 -3.79 4.67 5.04
N LEU A 39 -2.82 4.06 4.35
CA LEU A 39 -2.99 2.70 3.83
C LEU A 39 -2.78 1.64 4.91
N ALA A 40 -1.82 1.84 5.82
CA ALA A 40 -1.57 0.90 6.92
C ALA A 40 -2.79 0.77 7.85
N SER A 41 -3.54 1.86 8.06
CA SER A 41 -4.80 1.83 8.83
C SER A 41 -5.90 0.99 8.17
N LEU A 42 -5.93 0.85 6.84
CA LEU A 42 -6.85 -0.05 6.12
C LEU A 42 -6.47 -1.53 6.27
N ILE A 43 -5.21 -1.80 6.63
CA ILE A 43 -4.72 -3.16 6.88
C ILE A 43 -5.05 -3.58 8.31
N ALA A 44 -4.97 -2.65 9.26
CA ALA A 44 -5.31 -2.88 10.66
C ALA A 44 -6.72 -3.50 10.80
N PRO A 45 -6.93 -4.46 11.72
CA PRO A 45 -6.02 -4.95 12.76
C PRO A 45 -5.17 -6.19 12.33
N ARG A 46 -5.04 -6.46 11.03
CA ARG A 46 -4.22 -7.57 10.52
C ARG A 46 -2.74 -7.24 10.63
N ALA A 47 -1.89 -8.27 10.68
CA ALA A 47 -0.45 -8.05 10.72
C ALA A 47 0.08 -7.43 9.42
N PHE A 48 1.02 -6.50 9.54
CA PHE A 48 1.57 -5.71 8.45
C PHE A 48 3.08 -5.52 8.62
N ALA A 49 3.88 -5.81 7.60
CA ALA A 49 5.31 -5.54 7.63
C ALA A 49 5.73 -4.71 6.42
N VAL A 50 6.67 -3.80 6.64
CA VAL A 50 7.32 -3.00 5.60
C VAL A 50 8.76 -3.44 5.51
N GLU A 51 9.30 -3.52 4.30
CA GLU A 51 10.69 -3.88 4.06
C GLU A 51 11.38 -2.75 3.28
N ALA A 52 12.62 -2.42 3.66
CA ALA A 52 13.42 -1.45 2.94
C ALA A 52 14.93 -1.76 3.01
N GLY A 53 15.58 -1.66 1.85
CA GLY A 53 17.03 -1.79 1.71
C GLY A 53 17.74 -0.44 1.81
N LEU A 54 18.77 -0.32 2.64
CA LEU A 54 19.53 0.93 2.81
C LEU A 54 20.22 1.40 1.53
N LYS A 55 20.54 0.46 0.62
CA LYS A 55 21.18 0.77 -0.68
C LYS A 55 20.18 0.71 -1.83
N ASP A 56 18.89 0.54 -1.55
CA ASP A 56 17.87 0.54 -2.59
C ASP A 56 17.71 1.96 -3.14
N THR A 57 17.98 2.13 -4.42
CA THR A 57 17.84 3.42 -5.11
C THR A 57 16.44 3.65 -5.67
N SER A 58 15.58 2.63 -5.64
CA SER A 58 14.19 2.68 -6.13
C SER A 58 13.20 3.13 -5.06
N VAL A 59 13.56 3.04 -3.78
CA VAL A 59 12.74 3.45 -2.63
C VAL A 59 13.53 4.42 -1.76
N ASN A 60 12.89 5.46 -1.24
CA ASN A 60 13.52 6.33 -0.26
C ASN A 60 13.42 5.69 1.13
N PHE A 61 14.55 5.18 1.64
CA PHE A 61 14.62 4.49 2.93
C PHE A 61 14.16 5.36 4.11
N GLU A 62 14.70 6.58 4.23
CA GLU A 62 14.38 7.50 5.34
C GLU A 62 12.88 7.83 5.38
N ARG A 63 12.29 7.97 4.20
CA ARG A 63 10.85 8.20 4.07
C ARG A 63 10.04 6.97 4.44
N ALA A 64 10.44 5.77 3.99
CA ALA A 64 9.77 4.54 4.37
C ALA A 64 9.78 4.33 5.89
N GLU A 65 10.90 4.65 6.54
CA GLU A 65 11.04 4.62 8.01
C GLU A 65 10.12 5.66 8.68
N ALA A 66 10.08 6.89 8.17
CA ALA A 66 9.21 7.94 8.70
C ALA A 66 7.70 7.63 8.52
N GLU A 67 7.31 7.04 7.39
CA GLU A 67 5.94 6.57 7.16
C GLU A 67 5.57 5.41 8.09
N PHE A 68 6.50 4.47 8.27
CA PHE A 68 6.31 3.36 9.18
C PHE A 68 6.10 3.83 10.62
N ALA A 69 6.87 4.81 11.09
CA ALA A 69 6.73 5.34 12.44
C ALA A 69 5.29 5.83 12.71
N ARG A 70 4.68 6.52 11.75
CA ARG A 70 3.29 6.99 11.84
C ARG A 70 2.29 5.83 11.81
N ALA A 71 2.52 4.81 10.99
CA ALA A 71 1.71 3.60 10.99
C ALA A 71 1.84 2.81 12.31
N HIS A 72 3.03 2.79 12.91
CA HIS A 72 3.30 2.14 14.20
C HIS A 72 2.54 2.82 15.32
N GLU A 73 2.54 4.17 15.38
CA GLU A 73 1.73 4.94 16.33
C GLU A 73 0.24 4.56 16.25
N HIS A 74 -0.29 4.36 15.04
CA HIS A 74 -1.67 3.89 14.86
C HIS A 74 -1.91 2.49 15.46
N TYR A 75 -0.99 1.55 15.24
CA TYR A 75 -1.08 0.20 15.82
C TYR A 75 -0.88 0.20 17.34
N GLU A 76 -0.05 1.10 17.88
CA GLU A 76 0.10 1.34 19.31
C GLU A 76 -1.20 1.85 19.94
N MET A 77 -1.87 2.83 19.31
CA MET A 77 -3.16 3.34 19.77
C MET A 77 -4.25 2.25 19.82
N LEU A 78 -4.17 1.26 18.94
CA LEU A 78 -5.07 0.10 18.91
C LEU A 78 -4.65 -1.03 19.87
N GLY A 79 -3.49 -0.93 20.53
CA GLY A 79 -2.96 -1.95 21.44
C GLY A 79 -2.47 -3.21 20.73
N ILE A 80 -2.06 -3.11 19.47
CA ILE A 80 -1.62 -4.22 18.60
C ILE A 80 -0.26 -3.93 17.94
N ALA A 81 0.61 -3.19 18.61
CA ALA A 81 1.95 -2.84 18.11
C ALA A 81 2.81 -4.06 17.77
N ASP A 82 2.54 -5.21 18.40
CA ASP A 82 3.19 -6.49 18.10
C ASP A 82 2.86 -7.03 16.70
N ARG A 83 1.87 -6.46 15.99
CA ARG A 83 1.43 -6.88 14.66
C ARG A 83 2.01 -6.06 13.52
N ILE A 84 2.92 -5.14 13.80
CA ILE A 84 3.54 -4.30 12.79
C ILE A 84 5.06 -4.30 12.92
N GLU A 85 5.78 -4.40 11.79
CA GLU A 85 7.24 -4.46 11.80
C GLU A 85 7.89 -3.74 10.60
N PHE A 86 9.00 -3.05 10.86
CA PHE A 86 9.88 -2.50 9.83
C PHE A 86 11.13 -3.37 9.69
N ILE A 87 11.27 -4.00 8.53
CA ILE A 87 12.35 -4.93 8.21
C ILE A 87 13.39 -4.17 7.36
N ALA A 88 14.32 -3.51 8.04
CA ALA A 88 15.46 -2.86 7.39
C ALA A 88 16.56 -3.88 7.05
N HIS A 89 17.20 -3.74 5.88
CA HIS A 89 18.37 -4.54 5.51
C HIS A 89 19.44 -3.71 4.78
N ALA A 90 20.70 -4.15 4.84
CA ALA A 90 21.85 -3.40 4.34
C ALA A 90 22.06 -3.45 2.82
N GLU A 91 21.22 -4.20 2.10
CA GLU A 91 21.37 -4.47 0.68
C GLU A 91 20.58 -3.48 -0.19
N GLY A 92 20.70 -3.62 -1.51
CA GLY A 92 19.99 -2.80 -2.51
C GLY A 92 18.54 -3.26 -2.72
N HIS A 93 18.09 -3.21 -3.97
CA HIS A 93 16.76 -3.65 -4.39
C HIS A 93 16.65 -5.19 -4.39
N VAL A 94 16.59 -5.79 -3.20
CA VAL A 94 16.49 -7.24 -2.98
C VAL A 94 15.58 -7.54 -1.78
N PRO A 95 14.83 -8.66 -1.79
CA PRO A 95 13.96 -9.01 -0.67
C PRO A 95 14.71 -9.46 0.60
N ALA A 96 14.24 -9.04 1.79
CA ALA A 96 14.64 -9.49 3.12
C ALA A 96 13.91 -10.78 3.52
N THR A 97 13.90 -11.75 2.61
CA THR A 97 13.04 -12.95 2.61
C THR A 97 13.02 -13.69 3.95
N ARG A 98 14.17 -13.89 4.59
CA ARG A 98 14.27 -14.65 5.85
C ARG A 98 13.41 -14.01 6.95
N ARG A 99 13.55 -12.71 7.20
CA ARG A 99 12.82 -12.04 8.29
C ARG A 99 11.33 -11.93 7.97
N ALA A 100 11.00 -11.67 6.70
CA ALA A 100 9.61 -11.66 6.25
C ALA A 100 8.91 -13.00 6.52
N PHE A 101 9.57 -14.14 6.27
CA PHE A 101 8.99 -15.46 6.59
C PHE A 101 8.84 -15.69 8.09
N GLU A 102 9.82 -15.30 8.91
CA GLU A 102 9.68 -15.38 10.38
C GLU A 102 8.47 -14.59 10.88
N PHE A 103 8.25 -13.37 10.36
CA PHE A 103 7.08 -12.56 10.68
C PHE A 103 5.77 -13.25 10.25
N LEU A 104 5.74 -13.83 9.05
CA LEU A 104 4.58 -14.59 8.57
C LEU A 104 4.27 -15.80 9.46
N GLU A 105 5.29 -16.55 9.90
CA GLU A 105 5.12 -17.68 10.82
C GLU A 105 4.51 -17.25 12.16
N GLN A 106 4.96 -16.10 12.70
CA GLN A 106 4.46 -15.53 13.95
C GLN A 106 2.97 -15.16 13.88
N HIS A 107 2.50 -14.66 12.73
CA HIS A 107 1.16 -14.07 12.61
C HIS A 107 0.14 -14.87 11.79
N LEU A 108 0.57 -15.81 10.93
CA LEU A 108 -0.35 -16.66 10.15
C LEU A 108 -0.67 -18.01 10.81
N GLY A 109 -0.03 -18.34 11.94
CA GLY A 109 -0.37 -19.53 12.73
C GLY A 109 -0.07 -20.86 12.03
N VAL A 110 0.90 -20.89 11.10
CA VAL A 110 1.26 -22.10 10.33
C VAL A 110 2.14 -23.07 11.14
N ALA A 111 2.55 -22.70 12.36
CA ALA A 111 3.09 -23.64 13.34
C ALA A 111 1.96 -24.26 14.18
N ARG A 112 1.33 -25.31 13.64
CA ARG A 112 0.53 -26.27 14.42
C ARG A 112 0.94 -27.69 14.08
#